data_AF-A0A348YBK4-F1
#
_entry.id   AF-A0A348YBK4-F1
#
_cell.length_a   1.000
_cell.length_b   1.000
_cell.length_c   1.000
_cell.angle_alpha   90.00
_cell.angle_beta   90.00
_cell.angle_gamma   90.00
#
_symmetry.space_group_name_H-M   'P 1'
#
loop_
_entity.id
_entity.type
_entity.pdbx_description
1 polymer ?
#
loop_
_entity_poly.entity_id
_entity_poly.type
_entity_poly.pdbx_seq_one_letter_code
_entity_poly.pdbx_strand_id
1 'polypeptide(L)'
;AMLLMTQINYDMVIGNLEMDVNDGEIRYKNAIDIEAVGLDDDILEHLLQSIIAMTTVAHEIFSDLVNNQNPAEELPDLLLQLRKQADSRTFFLPTQFVQ
;
A
#
# COMPACT_ATOMS: atom_id res chain seq x y z
N ALA A 1 11.25 4.90 8.03
CA ALA A 1 10.38 3.71 7.90
C ALA A 1 8.97 3.97 8.46
N MET A 2 8.80 4.25 9.75
CA MET A 2 7.46 4.39 10.38
C MET A 2 6.57 5.46 9.74
N LEU A 3 7.08 6.67 9.46
CA LEU A 3 6.29 7.73 8.82
C LEU A 3 5.74 7.31 7.44
N LEU A 4 6.56 6.63 6.65
CA LEU A 4 6.19 6.09 5.34
C LEU A 4 5.07 5.05 5.45
N MET A 5 5.23 4.10 6.38
CA MET A 5 4.22 3.07 6.64
C MET A 5 2.89 3.68 7.08
N THR A 6 2.93 4.67 7.97
CA THR A 6 1.73 5.38 8.41
C THR A 6 1.03 6.03 7.23
N GLN A 7 1.76 6.73 6.36
CA GLN A 7 1.16 7.37 5.18
C GLN A 7 0.54 6.34 4.22
N ILE A 8 1.26 5.24 3.94
CA ILE A 8 0.75 4.15 3.10
C ILE A 8 -0.53 3.57 3.70
N ASN A 9 -0.56 3.29 5.00
CA ASN A 9 -1.75 2.74 5.67
C ASN A 9 -2.94 3.72 5.66
N TYR A 10 -2.71 5.03 5.69
CA TYR A 10 -3.78 6.03 5.58
C TYR A 10 -4.40 6.10 4.19
N ASP A 11 -3.59 5.88 3.15
CA ASP A 11 -4.02 5.98 1.75
C ASP A 11 -4.53 4.62 1.19
N MET A 12 -4.40 3.53 1.96
CA MET A 12 -4.78 2.19 1.52
C MET A 12 -6.23 1.84 1.87
N VAL A 13 -6.96 1.29 0.89
CA VAL A 13 -8.37 0.92 1.06
C VAL A 13 -8.53 -0.43 1.78
N ILE A 14 -7.64 -1.39 1.50
CA ILE A 14 -7.70 -2.74 2.06
C ILE A 14 -6.32 -3.16 2.54
N GLY A 15 -6.27 -3.63 3.79
CA GLY A 15 -5.08 -4.18 4.42
C GLY A 15 -4.24 -3.15 5.17
N ASN A 16 -3.17 -3.64 5.79
CA ASN A 16 -2.28 -2.84 6.63
C ASN A 16 -0.83 -3.36 6.58
N LEU A 17 0.12 -2.43 6.63
CA LEU A 17 1.53 -2.71 6.89
C LEU A 17 1.81 -2.63 8.40
N GLU A 18 2.52 -3.64 8.91
CA GLU A 18 3.02 -3.73 10.27
C GLU A 18 4.54 -3.88 10.26
N MET A 19 5.20 -3.35 11.29
CA MET A 19 6.64 -3.52 11.49
C MET A 19 6.88 -4.10 12.87
N ASP A 20 7.66 -5.16 12.96
CA ASP A 20 8.24 -5.58 14.22
C ASP A 20 9.41 -4.64 14.55
N VAL A 21 9.31 -3.97 15.69
CA VAL A 21 10.31 -3.00 16.14
C VAL A 21 11.58 -3.66 16.67
N ASN A 22 11.54 -4.96 16.98
CA ASN A 22 12.67 -5.68 17.55
C ASN A 22 13.67 -6.12 16.47
N ASP A 23 13.18 -6.57 15.31
CA ASP A 23 14.02 -7.11 14.23
C ASP A 23 13.83 -6.40 12.88
N GLY A 24 12.86 -5.50 12.77
CA GLY A 24 12.60 -4.73 11.57
C GLY A 24 11.82 -5.48 10.50
N GLU A 25 11.24 -6.65 10.80
CA GLU A 25 10.38 -7.36 9.87
C GLU A 25 9.16 -6.51 9.50
N ILE A 26 8.89 -6.36 8.20
CA ILE A 26 7.71 -5.67 7.68
C ILE A 26 6.75 -6.70 7.10
N ARG A 27 5.49 -6.66 7.55
CA ARG A 27 4.43 -7.57 7.12
C ARG A 27 3.26 -6.80 6.54
N TYR A 28 2.69 -7.31 5.45
CA TYR A 28 1.42 -6.85 4.90
C TYR A 28 0.32 -7.85 5.25
N LYS A 29 -0.84 -7.35 5.70
CA LYS A 29 -1.96 -8.17 6.11
C LYS A 29 -3.26 -7.67 5.52
N ASN A 30 -4.10 -8.60 5.10
CA ASN A 30 -5.52 -8.36 4.82
C ASN A 30 -6.38 -8.87 5.97
N ALA A 31 -7.43 -8.10 6.30
CA ALA A 31 -8.44 -8.49 7.27
C ALA A 31 -9.81 -8.20 6.66
N ILE A 32 -10.66 -9.22 6.59
CA ILE A 32 -12.00 -9.15 6.02
C ILE A 32 -13.00 -9.74 7.02
N ASP A 33 -14.18 -9.13 7.11
CA ASP A 33 -15.29 -9.65 7.90
C ASP A 33 -16.10 -10.64 7.05
N ILE A 34 -15.83 -11.93 7.23
CA ILE A 34 -16.47 -13.01 6.45
C ILE A 34 -17.99 -13.06 6.72
N GLU A 35 -18.47 -12.66 7.90
CA GLU A 35 -19.91 -12.67 8.19
C GLU A 35 -20.66 -11.65 7.31
N ALA A 36 -20.04 -10.50 7.04
CA ALA A 36 -20.64 -9.42 6.28
C ALA A 36 -20.60 -9.63 4.75
N VAL A 37 -19.50 -10.18 4.23
CA VAL A 37 -19.26 -10.30 2.77
C VAL A 37 -19.33 -11.73 2.23
N GLY A 38 -19.34 -12.73 3.10
CA GLY A 38 -19.18 -14.12 2.70
C GLY A 38 -17.74 -14.45 2.31
N LEU A 39 -17.52 -15.71 1.89
CA LEU A 39 -16.25 -16.17 1.37
C LEU A 39 -16.51 -17.08 0.16
N ASP A 40 -16.02 -16.65 -0.99
CA ASP A 40 -16.01 -17.42 -2.23
C ASP A 40 -14.62 -17.36 -2.88
N ASP A 41 -14.46 -18.11 -3.96
CA ASP A 41 -13.18 -18.22 -4.68
C ASP A 41 -12.74 -16.88 -5.26
N ASP A 42 -13.68 -16.02 -5.68
CA ASP A 42 -13.39 -14.69 -6.24
C ASP A 42 -12.82 -13.75 -5.17
N ILE A 43 -13.40 -13.74 -3.96
CA ILE A 43 -12.88 -12.96 -2.82
C ILE A 43 -11.48 -13.46 -2.45
N LEU A 44 -11.29 -14.78 -2.37
CA LEU A 44 -9.99 -15.37 -2.05
C LEU A 44 -8.91 -15.01 -3.09
N GLU A 45 -9.25 -15.08 -4.38
CA GLU A 45 -8.36 -14.70 -5.47
C GLU A 45 -7.91 -13.24 -5.34
N HIS A 46 -8.85 -12.31 -5.17
CA HIS A 46 -8.52 -10.89 -5.04
C HIS A 46 -7.71 -10.58 -3.78
N LEU A 47 -7.99 -11.22 -2.65
CA LEU A 47 -7.20 -11.06 -1.43
C LEU A 47 -5.77 -11.56 -1.62
N LEU A 48 -5.56 -12.67 -2.33
CA LEU A 48 -4.24 -13.19 -2.64
C LEU A 48 -3.48 -12.28 -3.62
N GLN A 49 -4.15 -11.82 -4.67
CA GLN A 49 -3.58 -10.86 -5.62
C GLN A 49 -3.14 -9.57 -4.91
N SER A 50 -3.98 -9.05 -4.00
CA SER A 50 -3.67 -7.91 -3.16
C SER A 50 -2.41 -8.14 -2.31
N ILE A 51 -2.28 -9.31 -1.66
CA ILE A 51 -1.07 -9.65 -0.88
C ILE A 51 0.17 -9.62 -1.77
N ILE A 52 0.15 -10.31 -2.91
CA ILE A 52 1.32 -10.40 -3.80
C ILE A 52 1.70 -9.01 -4.34
N ALA A 53 0.71 -8.23 -4.78
CA ALA A 53 0.92 -6.89 -5.31
C ALA A 53 1.54 -5.97 -4.25
N MET A 54 0.95 -5.93 -3.05
CA MET A 54 1.43 -5.06 -1.97
C MET A 54 2.78 -5.49 -1.41
N THR A 55 3.04 -6.80 -1.29
CA THR A 55 4.37 -7.28 -0.90
C THR A 55 5.44 -6.85 -1.91
N THR A 56 5.14 -6.92 -3.21
CA THR A 56 6.08 -6.51 -4.26
C THR A 56 6.35 -5.01 -4.20
N VAL A 57 5.30 -4.19 -4.14
CA VAL A 57 5.41 -2.72 -4.07
C VAL A 57 6.11 -2.27 -2.79
N ALA A 58 5.74 -2.85 -1.64
CA ALA A 58 6.37 -2.54 -0.37
C ALA A 58 7.86 -2.89 -0.40
N HIS A 59 8.24 -4.05 -0.95
CA HIS A 59 9.63 -4.44 -1.07
C HIS A 59 10.46 -3.42 -1.85
N GLU A 60 9.98 -2.96 -3.01
CA GLU A 60 10.67 -1.94 -3.81
C GLU A 60 10.85 -0.64 -3.02
N ILE A 61 9.77 -0.12 -2.44
CA ILE A 61 9.78 1.13 -1.69
C ILE A 61 10.72 1.07 -0.47
N PHE A 62 10.67 -0.02 0.30
CA PHE A 62 11.53 -0.17 1.48
C PHE A 62 12.97 -0.48 1.10
N SER A 63 13.22 -1.20 0.01
CA SER A 63 14.56 -1.40 -0.53
C SER A 63 15.19 -0.06 -0.91
N ASP A 64 14.46 0.79 -1.63
CA ASP A 64 14.93 2.14 -2.00
C ASP A 64 15.21 2.98 -0.75
N LEU A 65 14.32 2.95 0.24
CA LEU A 65 14.50 3.68 1.49
C LEU A 65 15.75 3.21 2.27
N VAL A 66 15.99 1.90 2.34
CA VAL A 66 17.12 1.33 3.09
C VAL A 66 18.45 1.61 2.38
N ASN A 67 18.47 1.61 1.05
CA ASN A 67 19.67 1.89 0.26
C ASN A 67 19.94 3.40 0.06
N ASN A 68 19.02 4.26 0.51
CA ASN A 68 19.18 5.71 0.45
C ASN A 68 20.23 6.19 1.46
N GLN A 69 21.14 7.07 1.02
CA GLN A 69 22.20 7.63 1.88
C GLN A 69 21.67 8.70 2.85
N ASN A 70 20.56 9.37 2.52
CA ASN A 70 19.93 10.38 3.36
C ASN A 70 18.39 10.23 3.42
N PRO A 71 17.90 9.12 3.97
CA PRO A 71 16.48 8.77 3.93
C PRO A 71 15.60 9.77 4.69
N ALA A 72 16.14 10.53 5.65
CA ALA A 72 15.36 11.51 6.41
C ALA A 72 15.06 12.78 5.58
N GLU A 73 15.99 13.20 4.72
CA GLU A 73 15.82 14.38 3.87
C GLU A 73 14.97 14.06 2.63
N GLU A 74 15.10 12.85 2.08
CA GLU A 74 14.44 12.48 0.82
C GLU A 74 13.05 11.86 1.01
N LEU A 75 12.68 11.43 2.22
CA LEU A 75 11.38 10.82 2.49
C LEU A 75 10.19 11.72 2.11
N PRO A 76 10.17 13.04 2.41
CA PRO A 76 9.08 13.91 1.95
C PRO A 76 8.92 13.94 0.43
N ASP A 77 10.04 13.95 -0.30
CA ASP A 77 10.03 13.97 -1.77
C ASP A 77 9.57 12.63 -2.35
N LEU A 78 10.02 11.51 -1.77
CA LEU A 78 9.57 10.17 -2.13
C LEU A 78 8.05 10.01 -1.89
N LEU A 79 7.56 10.49 -0.74
CA LEU A 79 6.12 10.50 -0.44
C LEU A 79 5.32 11.33 -1.45
N LEU A 80 5.84 12.49 -1.85
CA LEU A 80 5.21 13.33 -2.87
C LEU A 80 5.18 12.64 -4.24
N GLN A 81 6.24 11.93 -4.61
CA GLN A 81 6.30 11.16 -5.86
C GLN A 81 5.32 9.98 -5.84
N LEU A 82 5.26 9.22 -4.74
CA LEU A 82 4.31 8.13 -4.56
C LEU A 82 2.86 8.63 -4.65
N ARG A 83 2.55 9.77 -4.02
CA ARG A 83 1.21 10.39 -4.12
C ARG A 83 0.88 10.77 -5.56
N LYS A 84 1.79 11.42 -6.29
CA LYS A 84 1.59 11.77 -7.71
C LYS A 84 1.36 10.55 -8.59
N GLN A 85 2.08 9.45 -8.34
CA GLN A 85 1.88 8.19 -9.03
C GLN A 85 0.51 7.58 -8.72
N ALA A 86 0.10 7.54 -7.45
CA ALA A 86 -1.23 7.09 -7.04
C ALA A 86 -2.34 7.92 -7.69
N ASP A 87 -2.23 9.25 -7.68
CA ASP A 87 -3.18 10.15 -8.32
C ASP A 87 -3.28 9.90 -9.83
N SER A 88 -2.14 9.71 -10.51
CA SER A 88 -2.11 9.40 -11.95
C SER A 88 -2.78 8.07 -12.30
N ARG A 89 -2.74 7.08 -11.39
CA ARG A 89 -3.38 5.77 -11.55
C ARG A 89 -4.86 5.79 -11.15
N THR A 90 -5.25 6.73 -10.29
CA THR A 90 -6.62 6.88 -9.76
C THR A 90 -7.39 7.99 -10.48
N PHE A 91 -6.96 8.40 -11.67
CA PHE A 91 -7.71 9.27 -12.59
C PHE A 91 -8.98 8.55 -13.10
N PHE A 92 -9.91 8.28 -12.18
CA PHE A 92 -11.32 8.26 -12.50
C PHE A 92 -11.68 9.68 -12.91
N LEU A 93 -11.64 9.96 -14.21
CA LEU A 93 -12.49 11.01 -14.75
C LEU A 93 -13.91 10.68 -14.28
N PRO A 94 -14.61 11.55 -13.53
CA PRO A 94 -16.03 11.37 -13.32
C PRO A 94 -16.65 11.21 -14.71
N THR A 95 -17.32 10.08 -14.94
CA THR A 95 -17.98 9.76 -16.21
C THR A 95 -18.84 10.94 -16.65
N GLN A 96 -18.32 11.78 -17.53
CA GLN A 96 -19.07 12.77 -18.27
C GLN A 96 -19.83 12.08 -19.41
N PHE A 97 -20.66 11.08 -19.13
CA PHE A 97 -21.65 10.60 -20.09
C PHE A 97 -22.89 10.10 -19.36
N VAL A 98 -23.73 11.05 -18.94
CA VAL A 98 -25.18 10.90 -19.00
C VAL A 98 -25.69 12.11 -19.78
N GLN A 99 -25.91 11.92 -21.08
CA GLN A 99 -26.82 12.74 -21.89
C GLN A 99 -28.08 11.94 -22.12
#